data_AF-A0A9Q9HC66-F1
#
_entry.id   AF-A0A9Q9HC66-F1
#
_cell.length_a   1.000
_cell.length_b   1.000
_cell.length_c   1.000
_cell.angle_alpha   90.00
_cell.angle_beta   90.00
_cell.angle_gamma   90.00
#
_symmetry.space_group_name_H-M   'P 1'
#
loop_
_entity.id
_entity.type
_entity.pdbx_description
1 polymer ?
#
loop_
_entity_poly.entity_id
_entity_poly.type
_entity_poly.pdbx_seq_one_letter_code
_entity_poly.pdbx_strand_id
1 'polypeptide(L)'
;MQWTFLAASALAALWMGVHAVIGGRECAVPLAQDRSLPDAVRETTLLCWHLVTGFLGLMALFLFLGVRGSADMALAGTLMAAVTAAAGILVPPLRRVGYSLLPQGWLFVPIAVLGGWGLLAG
;
A
#
# COMPACT_ATOMS: atom_id res chain seq x y z
N MET A 1 10.73 -18.04 -8.95
CA MET A 1 11.11 -17.11 -7.87
C MET A 1 11.03 -15.66 -8.30
N GLN A 2 11.87 -15.24 -9.25
CA GLN A 2 11.87 -13.87 -9.78
C GLN A 2 10.48 -13.40 -10.26
N TRP A 3 9.67 -14.32 -10.83
CA TRP A 3 8.31 -14.02 -11.27
C TRP A 3 7.33 -13.66 -10.14
N THR A 4 7.46 -14.21 -8.92
CA THR A 4 6.55 -13.85 -7.81
C THR A 4 6.87 -12.47 -7.27
N PHE A 5 8.16 -12.13 -7.13
CA PHE A 5 8.58 -10.77 -6.79
C PHE A 5 8.22 -9.76 -7.88
N LEU A 6 8.34 -10.14 -9.17
CA LEU A 6 7.95 -9.29 -10.28
C LEU A 6 6.43 -9.02 -10.27
N ALA A 7 5.62 -10.06 -10.05
CA ALA A 7 4.17 -9.92 -9.93
C ALA A 7 3.80 -9.04 -8.72
N ALA A 8 4.43 -9.26 -7.56
CA ALA A 8 4.20 -8.46 -6.36
C ALA A 8 4.59 -6.99 -6.58
N SER A 9 5.73 -6.74 -7.22
CA SER A 9 6.21 -5.39 -7.58
C SER A 9 5.26 -4.69 -8.55
N ALA A 10 4.83 -5.37 -9.61
CA ALA A 10 3.89 -4.84 -10.58
C ALA A 10 2.54 -4.49 -9.93
N LEU A 11 2.06 -5.34 -9.01
CA LEU A 11 0.80 -5.10 -8.29
C LEU A 11 0.93 -3.91 -7.32
N ALA A 12 2.06 -3.79 -6.60
CA ALA A 12 2.35 -2.63 -5.76
C ALA A 12 2.44 -1.32 -6.59
N ALA A 13 3.08 -1.37 -7.76
CA ALA A 13 3.17 -0.23 -8.68
C ALA A 13 1.79 0.15 -9.25
N LEU A 14 0.96 -0.83 -9.59
CA LEU A 14 -0.42 -0.60 -10.00
C LEU A 14 -1.21 0.12 -8.90
N TRP A 15 -1.13 -0.35 -7.65
CA TRP A 15 -1.83 0.30 -6.54
C TRP A 15 -1.26 1.68 -6.21
N MET A 16 0.04 1.90 -6.37
CA MET A 16 0.64 3.24 -6.29
C MET A 16 0.02 4.18 -7.33
N GLY A 17 -0.13 3.72 -8.58
CA GLY A 17 -0.77 4.48 -9.65
C GLY A 17 -2.25 4.77 -9.38
N VAL A 18 -3.02 3.75 -8.98
CA VAL A 18 -4.44 3.89 -8.61
C VAL A 18 -4.60 4.86 -7.43
N HIS A 19 -3.79 4.72 -6.39
CA HIS A 19 -3.78 5.61 -5.23
C HIS A 19 -3.47 7.04 -5.67
N ALA A 20 -2.37 7.27 -6.40
CA ALA A 20 -1.97 8.62 -6.81
C ALA A 20 -3.01 9.32 -7.70
N VAL A 21 -3.60 8.60 -8.66
CA VAL A 21 -4.43 9.21 -9.71
C VAL A 21 -5.92 9.12 -9.37
N ILE A 22 -6.45 7.90 -9.24
CA ILE A 22 -7.89 7.67 -9.01
C ILE A 22 -8.23 8.11 -7.60
N GLY A 23 -7.49 7.60 -6.61
CA GLY A 23 -7.62 8.03 -5.23
C GLY A 23 -7.35 9.52 -5.07
N GLY A 24 -6.41 10.08 -5.83
CA GLY A 24 -6.12 11.52 -5.80
C GLY A 24 -7.36 12.34 -6.13
N ARG A 25 -8.04 11.96 -7.21
CA ARG A 25 -9.27 12.61 -7.67
C ARG A 25 -10.47 12.37 -6.75
N GLU A 26 -10.60 11.17 -6.19
CA GLU A 26 -11.80 10.73 -5.45
C GLU A 26 -11.70 10.96 -3.93
N CYS A 27 -10.48 11.10 -3.39
CA CYS A 27 -10.25 11.26 -1.96
C CYS A 27 -9.41 12.50 -1.63
N ALA A 28 -8.20 12.63 -2.18
CA ALA A 28 -7.28 13.70 -1.78
C ALA A 28 -7.75 15.09 -2.18
N VAL A 29 -8.23 15.26 -3.42
CA VAL A 29 -8.75 16.54 -3.90
C VAL A 29 -10.00 16.98 -3.13
N PRO A 30 -11.03 16.13 -2.94
CA PRO A 30 -12.18 16.48 -2.09
C PRO A 30 -11.77 16.82 -0.65
N LEU A 31 -10.86 16.05 -0.05
CA LEU A 31 -10.34 16.33 1.29
C LEU A 31 -9.65 17.70 1.36
N ALA A 32 -8.85 18.07 0.36
CA ALA A 32 -8.17 19.36 0.31
C ALA A 32 -9.14 20.54 0.13
N GLN A 33 -10.30 20.29 -0.49
CA GLN A 33 -11.36 21.27 -0.67
C GLN A 33 -12.29 21.38 0.55
N ASP A 34 -12.24 20.42 1.48
CA ASP A 34 -13.06 20.44 2.70
C ASP A 34 -12.68 21.64 3.60
N ARG A 35 -13.69 22.37 4.04
CA ARG A 35 -13.58 23.53 4.94
C ARG A 35 -14.31 23.32 6.28
N SER A 36 -14.95 22.17 6.45
CA SER A 36 -15.61 21.75 7.69
C SER A 36 -14.65 21.11 8.69
N LEU A 37 -13.56 20.52 8.20
CA LEU A 37 -12.52 19.91 9.04
C LEU A 37 -11.55 20.97 9.60
N PRO A 38 -11.07 20.80 10.86
CA PRO A 38 -9.96 21.59 11.37
C PRO A 38 -8.72 21.46 10.49
N ASP A 39 -8.02 22.58 10.25
CA ASP A 39 -6.88 22.63 9.32
C ASP A 39 -5.81 21.59 9.66
N ALA A 40 -5.44 21.45 10.93
CA ALA A 40 -4.44 20.48 11.36
C ALA A 40 -4.81 19.03 10.97
N VAL A 41 -6.09 18.65 11.05
CA VAL A 41 -6.55 17.30 10.67
C VAL A 41 -6.50 17.11 9.15
N ARG A 42 -6.98 18.11 8.40
CA ARG A 42 -6.99 18.08 6.93
C ARG A 42 -5.57 18.01 6.36
N GLU A 43 -4.70 18.93 6.76
CA GLU A 43 -3.32 19.01 6.25
C GLU A 43 -2.49 17.79 6.67
N THR A 44 -2.68 17.26 7.88
CA THR A 44 -2.03 16.01 8.30
C THR A 44 -2.49 14.83 7.45
N THR A 45 -3.78 14.73 7.16
CA THR A 45 -4.32 13.63 6.34
C THR A 45 -3.83 13.72 4.89
N LEU A 46 -3.70 14.94 4.34
CA LEU A 46 -3.08 15.16 3.02
C LEU A 46 -1.58 14.82 3.01
N LEU A 47 -0.84 15.13 4.09
CA LEU A 47 0.54 14.70 4.21
C LEU A 47 0.63 13.16 4.24
N CYS A 48 -0.19 12.50 5.08
CA CYS A 48 -0.27 11.05 5.14
C CYS A 48 -0.60 10.43 3.77
N TRP A 49 -1.46 11.08 2.99
CA TRP A 49 -1.75 10.66 1.63
C TRP A 49 -0.51 10.56 0.74
N HIS A 50 0.30 11.62 0.70
CA HIS A 50 1.55 11.66 -0.09
C HIS A 50 2.60 10.68 0.44
N LEU A 51 2.70 10.53 1.77
CA LEU A 51 3.56 9.53 2.38
C LEU A 51 3.18 8.12 1.95
N VAL A 52 1.89 7.79 1.91
CA VAL A 52 1.40 6.49 1.41
C VAL A 52 1.74 6.31 -0.07
N THR A 53 1.57 7.34 -0.92
CA THR A 53 1.99 7.26 -2.34
C THR A 53 3.47 6.88 -2.47
N GLY A 54 4.34 7.56 -1.73
CA GLY A 54 5.78 7.27 -1.73
C GLY A 54 6.11 5.89 -1.15
N PHE A 55 5.43 5.50 -0.06
CA PHE A 55 5.56 4.19 0.57
C PHE A 55 5.20 3.05 -0.41
N LEU A 56 4.14 3.20 -1.20
CA LEU A 56 3.77 2.23 -2.23
C LEU A 56 4.81 2.15 -3.36
N GLY A 57 5.37 3.29 -3.76
CA GLY A 57 6.48 3.34 -4.73
C GLY A 57 7.73 2.61 -4.23
N LEU A 58 8.10 2.83 -2.96
CA LEU A 58 9.22 2.12 -2.31
C LEU A 58 8.95 0.63 -2.20
N MET A 59 7.74 0.22 -1.83
CA MET A 59 7.33 -1.19 -1.80
C MET A 59 7.53 -1.85 -3.17
N ALA A 60 7.06 -1.20 -4.24
CA ALA A 60 7.24 -1.69 -5.61
C ALA A 60 8.72 -1.79 -6.00
N LEU A 61 9.52 -0.78 -5.67
CA LEU A 61 10.96 -0.76 -5.93
C LEU A 61 11.69 -1.88 -5.19
N PHE A 62 11.44 -2.06 -3.90
CA PHE A 62 12.11 -3.07 -3.09
C PHE A 62 11.79 -4.49 -3.56
N LEU A 63 10.52 -4.75 -3.90
CA LEU A 63 10.12 -6.02 -4.53
C LEU A 63 10.81 -6.22 -5.89
N PHE A 64 10.95 -5.15 -6.70
CA PHE A 64 11.68 -5.22 -7.96
C PHE A 64 13.17 -5.52 -7.77
N LEU A 65 13.82 -4.94 -6.76
CA LEU A 65 15.21 -5.27 -6.41
C LEU A 65 15.35 -6.74 -5.96
N GLY A 66 14.31 -7.33 -5.37
CA GLY A 66 14.21 -8.77 -5.14
C GLY A 66 14.31 -9.61 -6.41
N VAL A 67 13.68 -9.16 -7.51
CA VAL A 67 13.82 -9.78 -8.84
C VAL A 67 15.28 -9.76 -9.31
N ARG A 68 16.03 -8.72 -8.94
CA ARG A 68 17.46 -8.55 -9.27
C ARG A 68 18.40 -9.30 -8.32
N GLY A 69 17.86 -10.06 -7.36
CA GLY A 69 18.63 -10.92 -6.44
C GLY A 69 18.88 -10.31 -5.05
N SER A 70 18.32 -9.14 -4.74
CA SER A 70 18.46 -8.55 -3.40
C SER A 70 17.41 -9.10 -2.44
N ALA A 71 17.77 -10.15 -1.68
CA ALA A 71 16.87 -10.80 -0.73
C ALA A 71 16.37 -9.86 0.38
N ASP A 72 17.26 -9.02 0.94
CA ASP A 72 16.91 -8.07 2.02
C ASP A 72 15.89 -7.03 1.56
N MET A 73 16.01 -6.56 0.31
CA MET A 73 15.03 -5.64 -0.27
C MET A 73 13.70 -6.35 -0.53
N ALA A 74 13.74 -7.59 -1.03
CA ALA A 74 12.52 -8.39 -1.22
C ALA A 74 11.79 -8.61 0.12
N LEU A 75 12.53 -8.87 1.19
CA LEU A 75 12.00 -8.99 2.55
C LEU A 75 11.39 -7.67 3.02
N ALA A 76 12.09 -6.55 2.86
CA ALA A 76 11.58 -5.24 3.23
C ALA A 76 10.25 -4.92 2.53
N GLY A 77 10.19 -5.07 1.20
CA GLY A 77 8.97 -4.84 0.43
C GLY A 77 7.82 -5.79 0.81
N THR A 78 8.14 -7.06 1.12
CA THR A 78 7.14 -8.04 1.59
C THR A 78 6.59 -7.68 2.96
N LEU A 79 7.45 -7.26 3.90
CA LEU A 79 7.04 -6.82 5.23
C LEU A 79 6.19 -5.56 5.18
N MET A 80 6.54 -4.61 4.32
CA MET A 80 5.71 -3.42 4.07
C MET A 80 4.30 -3.83 3.64
N ALA A 81 4.18 -4.74 2.66
CA ALA A 81 2.88 -5.23 2.20
C ALA A 81 2.11 -5.95 3.31
N ALA A 82 2.77 -6.80 4.09
CA ALA A 82 2.15 -7.55 5.19
C ALA A 82 1.62 -6.60 6.29
N VAL A 83 2.40 -5.59 6.68
CA VAL A 83 1.97 -4.59 7.67
C VAL A 83 0.80 -3.77 7.15
N THR A 84 0.81 -3.36 5.88
CA THR A 84 -0.32 -2.62 5.30
C THR A 84 -1.57 -3.49 5.20
N ALA A 85 -1.44 -4.76 4.82
CA ALA A 85 -2.55 -5.71 4.82
C ALA A 85 -3.13 -5.88 6.23
N ALA A 86 -2.27 -6.12 7.23
CA ALA A 86 -2.68 -6.26 8.62
C ALA A 86 -3.39 -5.00 9.13
N ALA A 87 -2.81 -3.81 8.91
CA ALA A 87 -3.44 -2.56 9.32
C ALA A 87 -4.78 -2.33 8.62
N GLY A 88 -4.85 -2.53 7.31
CA GLY A 88 -6.08 -2.31 6.53
C GLY A 88 -7.18 -3.34 6.80
N ILE A 89 -6.84 -4.53 7.30
CA ILE A 89 -7.82 -5.54 7.75
C ILE A 89 -8.23 -5.28 9.21
N LEU A 90 -7.30 -4.92 10.09
CA LEU A 90 -7.60 -4.78 11.52
C LEU A 90 -8.29 -3.44 11.86
N VAL A 91 -7.93 -2.34 11.17
CA VAL A 91 -8.47 -1.01 11.50
C VAL A 91 -9.99 -0.91 11.29
N PRO A 92 -10.60 -1.38 10.19
CA PRO A 92 -12.04 -1.25 9.98
C PRO A 92 -12.90 -1.80 11.14
N PRO A 93 -12.74 -3.07 11.59
CA PRO A 93 -13.52 -3.57 12.72
C PRO A 93 -13.21 -2.85 14.03
N LEU A 94 -11.96 -2.46 14.28
CA LEU A 94 -11.57 -1.70 15.48
C LEU A 94 -12.25 -0.32 15.53
N ARG A 95 -12.49 0.29 14.37
CA ARG A 95 -13.21 1.55 14.23
C ARG A 95 -14.72 1.37 14.05
N ARG A 96 -15.22 0.13 14.14
CA ARG A 96 -16.62 -0.24 13.95
C ARG A 96 -17.18 0.21 12.59
N VAL A 97 -16.34 0.16 11.55
CA VAL A 97 -16.73 0.43 10.17
C VAL A 97 -16.64 -0.84 9.33
N GLY A 98 -17.55 -1.00 8.38
CA GLY A 98 -17.58 -2.16 7.49
C GLY A 98 -16.55 -2.07 6.37
N TYR A 99 -16.17 -3.23 5.81
CA TYR A 99 -15.29 -3.30 4.64
C TYR A 99 -15.94 -2.80 3.35
N SER A 100 -17.24 -2.57 3.33
CA SER A 100 -17.88 -1.82 2.24
C SER A 100 -17.38 -0.37 2.16
N LEU A 101 -16.88 0.18 3.27
CA LEU A 101 -16.31 1.53 3.34
C LEU A 101 -14.79 1.54 3.22
N LEU A 102 -14.10 0.63 3.91
CA LEU A 102 -12.63 0.55 3.91
C LEU A 102 -12.12 -0.84 3.47
N PRO A 103 -12.28 -1.22 2.18
CA PRO A 103 -11.83 -2.53 1.69
C PRO A 103 -10.34 -2.59 1.36
N GLN A 104 -9.61 -1.46 1.38
CA GLN A 104 -8.33 -1.32 0.69
C GLN A 104 -7.23 -2.23 1.25
N GLY A 105 -7.32 -2.61 2.53
CA GLY A 105 -6.37 -3.54 3.17
C GLY A 105 -6.25 -4.88 2.44
N TRP A 106 -7.33 -5.37 1.83
CA TRP A 106 -7.35 -6.63 1.09
C TRP A 106 -6.49 -6.61 -0.17
N LEU A 107 -6.24 -5.43 -0.75
CA LEU A 107 -5.42 -5.28 -1.95
C LEU A 107 -3.94 -5.62 -1.71
N PHE A 108 -3.50 -5.59 -0.45
CA PHE A 108 -2.11 -5.88 -0.05
C PHE A 108 -1.86 -7.34 0.30
N VAL A 109 -2.90 -8.12 0.60
CA VAL A 109 -2.80 -9.57 0.86
C VAL A 109 -2.11 -10.32 -0.29
N PRO A 110 -2.51 -10.17 -1.57
CA PRO A 110 -1.83 -10.88 -2.65
C PRO A 110 -0.35 -10.47 -2.80
N ILE A 111 -0.01 -9.22 -2.52
CA ILE A 111 1.39 -8.74 -2.56
C ILE A 111 2.21 -9.43 -1.46
N ALA A 112 1.69 -9.45 -0.23
CA ALA A 112 2.34 -10.10 0.90
C ALA A 112 2.51 -11.60 0.68
N VAL A 113 1.49 -12.26 0.12
CA VAL A 113 1.54 -13.71 -0.20
C VAL A 113 2.56 -14.00 -1.30
N LEU A 114 2.56 -13.23 -2.39
CA LEU A 114 3.52 -13.41 -3.48
C LEU A 114 4.97 -13.15 -3.04
N GLY A 115 5.18 -12.09 -2.25
CA GLY A 115 6.47 -11.77 -1.65
C GLY A 115 6.95 -12.86 -0.69
N GLY A 116 6.09 -13.29 0.24
CA GLY A 116 6.40 -14.36 1.19
C GLY A 116 6.71 -15.69 0.50
N TRP A 117 5.93 -16.05 -0.53
CA TRP A 117 6.20 -17.24 -1.34
C TRP A 117 7.54 -17.13 -2.07
N GLY A 118 7.86 -15.95 -2.61
CA GLY A 118 9.15 -15.67 -3.24
C GLY A 118 10.33 -15.80 -2.29
N LEU A 119 10.14 -15.54 -0.98
CA LEU A 119 11.19 -15.69 0.03
C LEU A 119 11.35 -17.15 0.50
N LEU A 120 10.26 -17.89 0.64
CA LEU A 120 10.29 -19.26 1.17
C LEU A 120 10.75 -20.31 0.16
N ALA A 121 10.52 -20.07 -1.14
CA ALA A 121 10.78 -21.07 -2.17
C ALA A 121 12.22 -21.03 -2.74
N GLY A 122 13.16 -20.31 -2.10
CA GLY A 122 14.50 -20.00 -2.61
C GLY A 122 15.56 -20.01 -1.54
#